data_AF-A0A3Q0DQL0-F1
#
_entry.id   AF-A0A3Q0DQL0-F1
#
_cell.length_a   1.000
_cell.length_b   1.000
_cell.length_c   1.000
_cell.angle_alpha   90.00
_cell.angle_beta   90.00
_cell.angle_gamma   90.00
#
_symmetry.space_group_name_H-M   'P 1'
#
loop_
_entity.id
_entity.type
_entity.pdbx_description
1 polymer ?
#
loop_
_entity_poly.entity_id
_entity_poly.type
_entity_poly.pdbx_seq_one_letter_code
_entity_poly.pdbx_strand_id
1 'polypeptide(L)'
;MEQSIEQMTEILLCLSSVEAASLKEGINFFRNKSTGKDYILYKNKHRLRACKNMCKHQGGLFIKDIEDLTGRSVRCTKHNWKLDVSTMKYINPPESFCQDEL
;
A
#
# COMPACT_ATOMS: atom_id res chain seq x y z
N MET A 1 -31.91 17.98 8.86
CA MET A 1 -32.04 16.65 8.23
C MET A 1 -30.63 16.12 8.06
N GLU A 2 -30.20 15.25 8.97
CA GLU A 2 -28.91 14.56 8.85
C GLU A 2 -29.07 13.49 7.77
N GLN A 3 -28.33 13.61 6.66
CA GLN A 3 -28.31 12.58 5.64
C GLN A 3 -27.52 11.39 6.18
N SER A 4 -28.18 10.26 6.40
CA SER A 4 -27.51 8.99 6.68
C SER A 4 -26.59 8.64 5.51
N ILE A 5 -25.29 8.59 5.77
CA ILE A 5 -24.29 8.16 4.79
C ILE A 5 -24.39 6.64 4.68
N GLU A 6 -24.85 6.14 3.54
CA GLU A 6 -24.87 4.70 3.26
C GLU A 6 -23.43 4.19 3.11
N GLN A 7 -23.06 3.19 3.91
CA GLN A 7 -21.78 2.50 3.75
C GLN A 7 -21.87 1.53 2.58
N MET A 8 -20.95 1.67 1.62
CA MET A 8 -20.82 0.74 0.51
C MET A 8 -19.46 0.03 0.54
N THR A 9 -19.45 -1.22 0.12
CA THR A 9 -18.23 -2.00 -0.09
C THR A 9 -17.94 -2.11 -1.58
N GLU A 10 -16.69 -1.84 -1.98
CA GLU A 10 -16.23 -1.98 -3.36
C GLU A 10 -15.04 -2.95 -3.41
N ILE A 11 -15.03 -3.87 -4.37
CA ILE A 11 -13.86 -4.72 -4.64
C ILE A 11 -12.82 -3.87 -5.37
N LEU A 12 -11.82 -3.39 -4.65
CA LEU A 12 -10.75 -2.55 -5.20
C LEU A 12 -9.72 -3.32 -6.02
N LEU A 13 -9.48 -4.58 -5.64
CA LEU A 13 -8.51 -5.47 -6.23
C LEU A 13 -8.97 -6.92 -6.08
N CYS A 14 -8.89 -7.69 -7.16
CA CYS A 14 -9.10 -9.13 -7.14
C CYS A 14 -7.89 -9.78 -7.80
N LEU A 15 -7.33 -10.81 -7.15
CA LEU A 15 -6.20 -11.58 -7.65
C LEU A 15 -6.68 -12.99 -7.93
N SER A 16 -6.34 -13.53 -9.10
CA SER A 16 -6.48 -14.96 -9.35
C SER A 16 -5.56 -15.77 -8.42
N SER A 17 -5.83 -17.06 -8.27
CA SER A 17 -4.98 -17.97 -7.49
C SER A 17 -3.53 -17.97 -7.97
N VAL A 18 -3.32 -17.89 -9.29
CA VAL A 18 -1.99 -17.83 -9.92
C VAL A 18 -1.28 -16.51 -9.60
N GLU A 19 -1.98 -15.37 -9.65
CA GLU A 19 -1.41 -14.08 -9.29
C GLU A 19 -1.04 -14.02 -7.80
N ALA A 20 -1.92 -14.51 -6.92
CA ALA A 20 -1.67 -14.59 -5.49
C ALA A 20 -0.48 -15.52 -5.15
N ALA A 21 -0.37 -16.66 -5.84
CA ALA A 21 0.76 -17.57 -5.70
C ALA A 21 2.08 -16.95 -6.21
N SER A 22 2.01 -16.12 -7.24
CA SER A 22 3.16 -15.44 -7.84
C SER A 22 3.67 -14.23 -7.05
N LEU A 23 2.95 -13.80 -6.00
CA LEU A 23 3.42 -12.74 -5.11
C LEU A 23 4.70 -13.17 -4.41
N LYS A 24 5.73 -12.32 -4.54
CA LYS A 24 7.02 -12.50 -3.86
C LYS A 24 6.86 -12.21 -2.37
N GLU A 25 7.67 -12.85 -1.53
CA GLU A 25 7.83 -12.40 -0.15
C GLU A 25 8.37 -10.95 -0.15
N GLY A 26 7.79 -10.10 0.70
CA GLY A 26 8.06 -8.67 0.75
C GLY A 26 7.07 -7.82 -0.07
N ILE A 27 7.58 -6.71 -0.60
CA ILE A 27 6.80 -5.69 -1.31
C ILE A 27 6.53 -6.12 -2.76
N ASN A 28 5.27 -6.04 -3.18
CA ASN A 28 4.83 -6.20 -4.56
C ASN A 28 4.02 -4.97 -4.97
N PHE A 29 4.41 -4.31 -6.06
CA PHE A 29 3.63 -3.23 -6.66
C PHE A 29 2.66 -3.82 -7.68
N PHE A 30 1.38 -3.48 -7.57
CA PHE A 30 0.34 -4.06 -8.40
C PHE A 30 -0.56 -2.96 -8.98
N ARG A 31 -0.85 -3.03 -10.28
CA ARG A 31 -1.78 -2.13 -10.94
C ARG A 31 -3.05 -2.87 -11.32
N ASN A 32 -4.20 -2.39 -10.81
CA ASN A 32 -5.49 -2.85 -11.30
C ASN A 32 -5.69 -2.31 -12.72
N LYS A 33 -5.67 -3.21 -13.71
CA LYS A 33 -5.77 -2.85 -15.14
C LYS A 33 -7.11 -2.22 -15.50
N SER A 34 -8.19 -2.61 -14.81
CA SER A 34 -9.54 -2.11 -15.09
C SER A 34 -9.77 -0.70 -14.58
N THR A 35 -9.24 -0.36 -13.40
CA THR A 35 -9.43 0.97 -12.79
C THR A 35 -8.24 1.91 -12.99
N GLY A 36 -7.09 1.38 -13.40
CA GLY A 36 -5.83 2.12 -13.50
C GLY A 36 -5.19 2.48 -12.15
N LYS A 37 -5.79 2.05 -11.02
CA LYS A 37 -5.28 2.34 -9.67
C LYS A 37 -4.10 1.43 -9.31
N ASP A 38 -3.10 2.01 -8.67
CA ASP A 38 -1.92 1.31 -8.19
C ASP A 38 -2.03 0.97 -6.70
N TYR A 39 -1.51 -0.19 -6.32
CA TYR A 39 -1.56 -0.77 -4.98
C TYR A 39 -0.19 -1.32 -4.58
N ILE A 40 0.02 -1.41 -3.27
CA ILE A 40 1.16 -2.10 -2.67
C ILE A 40 0.62 -3.29 -1.89
N LEU A 41 1.13 -4.46 -2.21
CA LEU A 41 0.86 -5.72 -1.52
C LEU A 41 2.12 -6.13 -0.76
N TYR A 42 2.03 -6.20 0.56
CA TYR A 42 3.11 -6.71 1.40
C TYR A 42 2.78 -8.13 1.84
N LYS A 43 3.57 -9.09 1.36
CA LYS A 43 3.45 -10.51 1.71
C LYS A 43 4.55 -10.89 2.68
N ASN A 44 4.15 -11.48 3.80
CA ASN A 44 5.01 -12.21 4.72
C ASN A 44 4.39 -13.59 4.89
N LYS A 45 5.18 -14.66 5.02
CA LYS A 45 4.79 -16.07 5.29
C LYS A 45 3.31 -16.36 5.59
N HIS A 46 2.71 -15.70 6.59
CA HIS A 46 1.33 -15.95 7.03
C HIS A 46 0.36 -14.78 6.85
N ARG A 47 0.81 -13.62 6.35
CA ARG A 47 0.01 -12.41 6.25
C ARG A 47 0.23 -11.68 4.94
N LEU A 48 -0.87 -11.34 4.29
CA LEU A 48 -0.92 -10.38 3.19
C LEU A 48 -1.53 -9.08 3.73
N ARG A 49 -0.88 -7.96 3.46
CA ARG A 49 -1.41 -6.61 3.70
C ARG A 49 -1.47 -5.85 2.39
N ALA A 50 -2.40 -4.92 2.28
CA ALA A 50 -2.54 -4.09 1.09
C ALA A 50 -2.81 -2.64 1.46
N CYS A 51 -2.31 -1.71 0.64
CA CYS A 51 -2.72 -0.32 0.64
C CYS A 51 -2.71 0.24 -0.79
N LYS A 52 -3.34 1.40 -0.99
CA LYS A 52 -3.20 2.14 -2.26
C LYS A 52 -1.76 2.63 -2.38
N ASN A 53 -1.20 2.60 -3.58
CA ASN A 53 0.12 3.19 -3.85
C ASN A 53 0.02 4.72 -3.99
N MET A 54 -0.44 5.40 -2.95
CA MET A 54 -0.59 6.85 -2.92
C MET A 54 -0.23 7.38 -1.55
N CYS A 55 0.82 8.21 -1.49
CA CYS A 55 1.25 8.82 -0.26
C CYS A 55 0.18 9.77 0.27
N LYS A 56 -0.27 9.55 1.50
CA LYS A 56 -1.30 10.34 2.19
C LYS A 56 -0.87 11.77 2.51
N HIS A 57 0.43 12.08 2.43
CA HIS A 57 0.93 13.43 2.68
C HIS A 57 0.32 14.45 1.72
N GLN A 58 0.75 14.44 0.46
CA GLN A 58 0.25 15.32 -0.60
C GLN A 58 0.25 14.58 -1.95
N GLY A 59 -0.12 13.30 -1.89
CA GLY A 59 -0.01 12.37 -3.00
C GLY A 59 1.45 12.03 -3.34
N GLY A 60 1.64 11.49 -4.54
CA GLY A 60 2.89 10.88 -4.98
C GLY A 60 2.85 9.38 -4.81
N LEU A 61 3.52 8.66 -5.71
CA LEU A 61 3.63 7.22 -5.64
C LEU A 61 4.75 6.84 -4.67
N PHE A 62 4.66 5.65 -4.12
CA PHE A 62 5.79 5.02 -3.47
C PHE A 62 6.56 4.16 -4.47
N ILE A 63 7.86 4.14 -4.29
CA ILE A 63 8.80 3.25 -4.96
C ILE A 63 9.61 2.49 -3.90
N LYS A 64 10.26 1.41 -4.31
CA LYS A 64 11.13 0.65 -3.40
C LYS A 64 12.20 1.58 -2.80
N ASP A 65 12.37 1.52 -1.49
CA ASP A 65 13.47 2.20 -0.82
C ASP A 65 14.77 1.40 -1.04
N ILE A 66 15.70 1.95 -1.81
CA ILE A 66 16.96 1.26 -2.13
C ILE A 66 17.91 1.17 -0.93
N GLU A 67 17.70 2.04 0.07
CA GLU A 67 18.48 2.06 1.31
C GLU A 67 17.96 1.04 2.33
N ASP A 68 16.78 0.46 2.08
CA ASP A 68 16.16 -0.48 2.99
C ASP A 68 16.66 -1.91 2.79
N LEU A 69 17.41 -2.37 3.79
CA LEU A 69 17.90 -3.74 3.87
C LEU A 69 16.82 -4.72 4.35
N THR A 70 15.73 -4.24 4.94
CA THR A 70 14.69 -5.08 5.54
C THR A 70 13.61 -5.50 4.54
N GLY A 71 13.50 -4.84 3.39
CA GLY A 71 12.52 -5.13 2.33
C GLY A 71 11.08 -4.75 2.70
N ARG A 72 10.90 -3.80 3.63
CA ARG A 72 9.62 -3.36 4.19
C ARG A 72 9.36 -1.86 4.03
N SER A 73 10.37 -1.07 3.67
CA SER A 73 10.25 0.37 3.44
C SER A 73 9.98 0.68 1.98
N VAL A 74 9.06 1.61 1.76
CA VAL A 74 8.88 2.28 0.47
C VAL A 74 9.02 3.78 0.64
N ARG A 75 9.54 4.44 -0.40
CA ARG A 75 9.87 5.87 -0.39
C ARG A 75 8.97 6.62 -1.35
N CYS A 76 8.36 7.70 -0.87
CA CYS A 76 7.54 8.58 -1.68
C CYS A 76 8.40 9.32 -2.71
N THR A 77 7.96 9.35 -3.96
CA THR A 77 8.69 10.01 -5.06
C THR A 77 8.70 11.53 -4.96
N LYS A 78 7.76 12.15 -4.22
CA LYS A 78 7.67 13.62 -4.12
C LYS A 78 8.49 14.20 -2.98
N HIS A 79 8.32 13.66 -1.77
CA HIS A 79 8.83 14.29 -0.54
C HIS A 79 9.80 13.40 0.23
N ASN A 80 10.18 12.25 -0.34
CA ASN A 80 11.07 11.29 0.28
C ASN A 80 10.55 10.65 1.59
N TRP A 81 9.26 10.84 1.90
CA TRP A 81 8.63 10.20 3.06
C TRP A 81 8.69 8.69 2.94
N LYS A 82 9.01 8.02 4.04
CA LYS A 82 9.20 6.57 4.09
C LYS A 82 8.05 5.92 4.84
N LEU A 83 7.52 4.84 4.29
CA LEU A 83 6.42 4.05 4.84
C LEU A 83 6.90 2.61 5.08
N ASP A 84 6.70 2.11 6.30
CA ASP A 84 6.82 0.67 6.58
C ASP A 84 5.51 -0.02 6.19
N VAL A 85 5.54 -0.81 5.12
CA VAL A 85 4.35 -1.50 4.59
C VAL A 85 3.92 -2.71 5.43
N SER A 86 4.76 -3.15 6.37
CA SER A 86 4.44 -4.22 7.31
C SER A 86 3.57 -3.73 8.48
N THR A 87 3.57 -2.42 8.74
CA THR A 87 2.78 -1.79 9.80
C THR A 87 1.85 -0.68 9.29
N MET A 88 1.96 -0.27 8.02
CA MET A 88 1.29 0.90 7.42
C MET A 88 1.63 2.23 8.09
N LYS A 89 2.74 2.29 8.84
CA LYS A 89 3.18 3.49 9.56
C LYS A 89 4.29 4.18 8.80
N TYR A 90 4.23 5.50 8.74
CA TYR A 90 5.34 6.28 8.24
C TYR A 90 6.49 6.26 9.26
N ILE A 91 7.68 5.94 8.77
CA ILE A 91 8.91 5.88 9.57
C ILE A 91 9.75 7.16 9.41
N ASN A 92 9.48 7.93 8.35
CA ASN A 92 10.07 9.24 8.15
C ASN A 92 9.06 10.15 7.43
N PRO A 93 8.51 11.17 8.09
CA PRO A 93 8.66 11.48 9.51
C PRO A 93 7.97 10.43 10.39
N PRO A 94 8.56 10.05 11.55
CA PRO A 94 7.90 9.16 12.51
C PRO A 94 6.69 9.86 13.15
N GLU A 95 5.79 9.06 13.74
CA GLU A 95 4.61 9.55 14.49
C GLU A 95 3.66 10.46 13.69
N SER A 96 3.72 10.38 12.37
CA SER A 96 2.73 10.98 11.49
C SER A 96 1.49 10.08 11.36
N PHE A 97 0.68 10.24 10.31
CA PHE A 97 -0.51 9.40 10.07
C PHE A 97 -0.13 7.99 9.58
N CYS A 98 -1.11 7.08 9.51
CA CYS A 98 -0.94 5.75 8.92
C CYS A 98 -1.58 5.68 7.52
N GLN A 99 -1.07 4.84 6.64
CA GLN A 99 -1.82 4.43 5.44
C GLN A 99 -3.05 3.62 5.83
N ASP A 100 -4.11 3.71 5.02
CA ASP A 100 -5.29 2.86 5.20
C ASP A 100 -4.95 1.45 4.69
N GLU A 101 -5.09 0.46 5.56
CA GLU A 101 -5.05 -0.95 5.17
C GLU A 101 -6.38 -1.31 4.49
N LEU A 102 -6.31 -1.97 3.34
CA LEU A 102 -7.47 -2.43 2.56
C LEU A 102 -7.96 -3.81 3.01
#